data_AF-A0A3C2ABT8-F1
#
_entry.id   AF-A0A3C2ABT8-F1
#
_cell.length_a   1.000
_cell.length_b   1.000
_cell.length_c   1.000
_cell.angle_alpha   90.00
_cell.angle_beta   90.00
_cell.angle_gamma   90.00
#
_symmetry.space_group_name_H-M   'P 1'
#
loop_
_entity.id
_entity.type
_entity.pdbx_description
1 polymer ?
#
loop_
_entity_poly.entity_id
_entity_poly.type
_entity_poly.pdbx_seq_one_letter_code
_entity_poly.pdbx_strand_id
1 'polypeptide(L)' 'MHKFQRIERLPPYILSVVTDLKMKARQRGDDIIDFGMGNPDQPTPPHIVEKLIEASY' A
#
# COMPACT_ATOMS: atom_id res chain seq x y z
N MET A 1 2.03 8.86 29.25
CA MET A 1 2.07 9.06 27.78
C MET A 1 0.82 9.84 27.39
N HIS A 2 0.96 11.08 26.90
CA HIS A 2 -0.19 11.86 26.45
C HIS A 2 -0.68 11.30 25.11
N LYS A 3 -1.94 10.86 25.03
CA LYS A 3 -2.55 10.40 23.78
C LYS A 3 -3.17 11.58 23.03
N PHE A 4 -2.98 11.63 21.71
CA PHE A 4 -3.56 12.66 20.85
C PHE A 4 -5.03 12.33 20.54
N GLN A 5 -5.94 13.19 20.99
CA GLN A 5 -7.39 13.04 20.81
C GLN A 5 -7.82 12.81 19.34
N ARG A 6 -7.07 13.35 18.37
CA ARG A 6 -7.36 13.17 16.94
C ARG A 6 -7.07 11.75 16.44
N ILE A 7 -6.07 11.07 17.01
CA ILE A 7 -5.71 9.70 16.62
C ILE A 7 -6.77 8.72 17.11
N GLU A 8 -7.33 8.93 18.30
CA GLU A 8 -8.37 8.05 18.87
C GLU A 8 -9.70 8.08 18.10
N ARG A 9 -9.89 9.09 17.22
CA ARG A 9 -11.09 9.23 16.39
C ARG A 9 -10.95 8.63 15.00
N LEU A 10 -9.75 8.18 14.63
CA LEU A 10 -9.54 7.57 13.31
C LEU A 10 -10.27 6.22 13.27
N PRO A 11 -11.11 5.97 12.26
CA PRO A 11 -11.71 4.67 12.08
C PRO A 11 -10.62 3.62 11.76
N PRO A 12 -10.89 2.34 12.03
CA PRO A 12 -10.01 1.26 11.58
C PRO A 12 -9.77 1.32 10.06
N TYR A 13 -8.54 1.07 9.65
CA TYR A 13 -8.19 1.02 8.23
C TYR A 13 -8.66 -0.30 7.62
N ILE A 14 -9.85 -0.30 7.03
CA ILE A 14 -10.53 -1.50 6.52
C ILE A 14 -9.65 -2.30 5.53
N LEU A 15 -8.83 -1.61 4.74
CA LEU A 15 -7.95 -2.27 3.76
C LEU A 15 -6.86 -3.13 4.40
N SER A 16 -6.46 -2.90 5.66
CA SER A 16 -5.52 -3.81 6.34
C SER A 16 -6.17 -5.17 6.60
N VAL A 17 -7.45 -5.20 7.00
CA VAL A 17 -8.18 -6.44 7.24
C VAL A 17 -8.30 -7.26 5.96
N VAL A 18 -8.66 -6.62 4.85
CA VAL A 18 -8.73 -7.28 3.53
C VAL A 18 -7.35 -7.79 3.10
N THR A 19 -6.30 -7.01 3.35
CA THR A 19 -4.92 -7.41 3.05
C THR A 19 -4.49 -8.64 3.85
N ASP A 20 -4.80 -8.70 5.14
CA ASP A 20 -4.48 -9.85 5.99
C ASP A 20 -5.20 -11.12 5.53
N LEU A 21 -6.49 -11.01 5.17
CA LEU A 21 -7.26 -12.13 4.64
C LEU A 21 -6.70 -12.63 3.31
N LYS A 22 -6.35 -11.70 2.41
CA LYS A 22 -5.70 -11.99 1.12
C LYS A 22 -4.35 -12.69 1.30
N MET A 23 -3.52 -12.23 2.24
CA MET A 23 -2.23 -12.88 2.51
C MET A 23 -2.42 -14.29 3.03
N LYS A 24 -3.35 -14.51 3.97
CA LYS A 24 -3.68 -15.85 4.47
C LYS A 24 -4.17 -16.77 3.36
N ALA A 25 -4.96 -16.26 2.42
CA ALA A 25 -5.42 -17.03 1.26
C ALA A 25 -4.27 -17.43 0.33
N ARG A 26 -3.40 -16.48 -0.02
CA ARG A 26 -2.18 -16.76 -0.80
C ARG A 26 -1.29 -17.81 -0.13
N GLN A 27 -1.13 -17.75 1.19
CA GLN A 27 -0.34 -18.73 1.95
C GLN A 27 -0.93 -20.15 1.93
N ARG A 28 -2.25 -20.29 1.73
CA ARG A 28 -2.90 -21.60 1.53
C ARG A 28 -2.76 -22.12 0.10
N GLY A 29 -2.18 -21.34 -0.82
CA GLY A 29 -2.07 -21.67 -2.23
C GLY A 29 -3.27 -21.25 -3.07
N ASP A 30 -4.18 -20.42 -2.53
CA ASP A 30 -5.30 -19.87 -3.30
C ASP A 30 -4.75 -18.89 -4.36
N ASP A 31 -5.21 -19.01 -5.61
CA ASP A 31 -4.89 -18.06 -6.67
C ASP A 31 -5.73 -16.78 -6.51
N ILE A 32 -5.10 -15.70 -6.05
CA ILE A 32 -5.77 -14.45 -5.70
C ILE A 32 -5.45 -13.35 -6.71
N ILE A 33 -6.46 -13.01 -7.51
CA ILE A 33 -6.48 -11.81 -8.35
C ILE A 33 -7.00 -10.63 -7.52
N ASP A 34 -6.17 -9.60 -7.36
CA ASP A 34 -6.44 -8.47 -6.47
C ASP A 34 -6.74 -7.19 -7.26
N PHE A 35 -8.02 -6.80 -7.29
CA PHE A 35 -8.49 -5.53 -7.84
C PHE A 35 -8.82 -4.50 -6.74
N GLY A 36 -8.36 -4.72 -5.50
CA GLY A 36 -8.75 -3.92 -4.34
C GLY A 36 -8.03 -2.58 -4.21
N MET A 37 -6.88 -2.41 -4.86
CA MET A 37 -6.11 -1.17 -4.83
C MET A 37 -5.73 -0.72 -6.24
N GLY A 38 -5.90 0.57 -6.52
CA GLY A 38 -5.51 1.21 -7.78
C GLY A 38 -4.00 1.46 -7.90
N ASN A 39 -3.17 0.54 -7.42
CA ASN A 39 -1.73 0.67 -7.53
C ASN A 39 -1.32 0.44 -8.98
N PRO A 40 -0.50 1.32 -9.58
CA PRO A 40 0.04 1.09 -10.91
C PRO A 40 0.83 -0.21 -10.97
N ASP A 41 0.67 -0.96 -12.05
CA ASP A 41 1.46 -2.12 -12.42
C ASP A 41 2.72 -1.72 -13.24
N GLN A 42 2.62 -0.61 -13.98
CA GLN A 42 3.70 -0.10 -14.80
C GLN A 42 4.73 0.70 -13.98
N PRO A 43 6.01 0.67 -14.38
CA PRO A 43 7.04 1.45 -13.71
C PRO A 43 6.84 2.96 -13.95
N THR A 44 7.43 3.76 -13.06
CA THR A 44 7.56 5.21 -13.29
C THR A 44 8.31 5.48 -14.60
N PRO A 45 7.86 6.42 -15.45
CA PRO A 45 8.55 6.77 -16.69
C PRO A 45 10.05 7.10 -16.51
N PRO A 46 10.94 6.63 -17.41
CA PRO A 46 12.39 6.75 -17.24
C PRO A 46 12.88 8.18 -17.00
N HIS A 47 12.40 9.15 -17.79
CA HIS A 47 12.81 10.55 -17.67
C HIS A 47 12.50 11.19 -16.31
N ILE A 48 11.49 10.70 -15.59
CA ILE A 48 11.16 11.17 -14.23
C ILE A 48 12.17 10.62 -13.23
N VAL A 49 12.50 9.32 -13.34
CA VAL A 49 13.50 8.66 -12.50
C VAL A 49 14.88 9.29 -12.71
N GLU A 50 15.26 9.54 -13.96
CA GLU A 50 16.51 10.22 -14.32
C GLU A 50 16.58 11.62 -13.70
N LYS A 51 15.49 12.40 -13.76
CA LYS A 51 15.48 13.74 -13.18
C LYS A 51 15.57 13.74 -11.66
N LEU A 52 14.95 12.77 -11.00
CA LEU A 52 15.07 12.57 -9.55
C LEU A 52 16.53 12.29 -9.16
N ILE A 53 17.20 11.40 -9.90
CA ILE A 53 18.60 11.05 -9.67
C ILE A 53 19.48 12.29 -9.84
N GLU A 54 19.34 13.03 -10.94
CA GLU A 54 20.08 14.26 -11.21
C GLU A 54 19.94 15.29 -10.07
N ALA A 55 18.72 15.52 -9.57
CA ALA A 55 18.44 16.53 -8.55
C ALA A 55 18.84 16.11 -7.12
N SER A 56 19.15 14.83 -6.89
CA SER A 56 19.51 14.31 -5.56
C SER A 56 21.02 14.27 -5.33
N TYR A 57 21.83 14.58 -6.34
CA TYR A 57 23.27 14.81 -6.25
C TYR A 57 23.58 16.28 -5.97
#